data_AF-A0AAN0MK87-F1
#
_entry.id   AF-A0AAN0MK87-F1
#
_cell.length_a   1.000
_cell.length_b   1.000
_cell.length_c   1.000
_cell.angle_alpha   90.00
_cell.angle_beta   90.00
_cell.angle_gamma   90.00
#
_symmetry.space_group_name_H-M   'P 1'
#
loop_
_entity.id
_entity.type
_entity.pdbx_description
1 polymer ?
#
loop_
_entity_poly.entity_id
_entity_poly.type
_entity_poly.pdbx_seq_one_letter_code
_entity_poly.pdbx_strand_id
1 'polypeptide(L)'
;MIFFFFSFFLYVCAIIENKLLFRVSTLLVGGYFSITYAYAYDWLNYYQSYYALENGGEPFFADLAFILIMKLCIFFNLGYGGFNLIVNAFIYFFVYTFCKDLKNPTFAFFALFSFLGFFMFTEQIRQGLALSIILYGFSKYYFTSKKKFILTVFIATYFHFSAVLALSYFFIVNDNRKGMLRAFIFSSLFYTIFIILLLNPNIVTFIKILQQKFEAYGSMYSDLDTDFLTFILHSKMLFVYLFFFLLFLFIKKPITGKYTIYGSLYMLMLTRSSSLLVRVGYYFVPIFIYSIDDFMYSLNRGFRTHWVKLIICTVVLIVSTIPLWTPMYMIGSQSNLNIFSTTSDIHREIGNKCTVLRVNSDIRTDGCL
;
A
#
# COMPACT_ATOMS: atom_id res chain seq x y z
N MET A 1 -15.13 9.55 -0.06
CA MET A 1 -15.02 10.80 0.75
C MET A 1 -14.40 10.59 2.13
N ILE A 2 -14.71 9.47 2.82
CA ILE A 2 -14.23 9.21 4.19
C ILE A 2 -12.69 9.14 4.33
N PHE A 3 -11.99 8.59 3.33
CA PHE A 3 -10.51 8.54 3.32
C PHE A 3 -9.89 9.94 3.34
N PHE A 4 -10.40 10.85 2.50
CA PHE A 4 -9.93 12.23 2.48
C PHE A 4 -10.23 12.94 3.82
N PHE A 5 -11.40 12.71 4.40
CA PHE A 5 -11.75 13.26 5.72
C PHE A 5 -10.76 12.82 6.80
N PHE A 6 -10.47 11.53 6.90
CA PHE A 6 -9.47 11.03 7.86
C PHE A 6 -8.06 11.52 7.52
N SER A 7 -7.67 11.59 6.24
CA SER A 7 -6.38 12.16 5.84
C SER A 7 -6.26 13.64 6.19
N PHE A 8 -7.34 14.43 6.08
CA PHE A 8 -7.35 15.83 6.50
C PHE A 8 -7.23 15.97 8.02
N PHE A 9 -7.97 15.16 8.78
CA PHE A 9 -7.81 15.08 10.24
C PHE A 9 -6.37 14.72 10.65
N LEU A 10 -5.78 13.73 9.97
CA LEU A 10 -4.40 13.30 10.21
C LEU A 10 -3.37 14.35 9.75
N TYR A 11 -3.66 15.11 8.71
CA TYR A 11 -2.85 16.26 8.28
C TYR A 11 -2.74 17.30 9.39
N VAL A 12 -3.87 17.65 10.03
CA VAL A 12 -3.87 18.56 11.18
C VAL A 12 -3.07 17.98 12.34
N CYS A 13 -3.24 16.69 12.65
CA CYS A 13 -2.45 16.00 13.67
C CYS A 13 -0.93 16.03 13.36
N ALA A 14 -0.55 15.88 12.10
CA ALA A 14 0.84 15.90 11.63
C ALA A 14 1.48 17.29 11.72
N ILE A 15 0.69 18.37 11.72
CA ILE A 15 1.19 19.74 11.96
C ILE A 15 1.38 19.98 13.46
N ILE A 16 0.46 19.51 14.30
CA ILE A 16 0.49 19.73 15.76
C ILE A 16 1.61 18.91 16.44
N GLU A 17 1.81 17.66 15.99
CA GLU A 17 2.86 16.75 16.46
C GLU A 17 2.84 16.47 17.96
N ASN A 18 1.74 15.87 18.39
CA ASN A 18 1.53 15.46 19.77
C ASN A 18 1.40 13.93 19.85
N LYS A 19 2.14 13.30 20.79
CA LYS A 19 2.13 11.84 20.96
C LYS A 19 0.78 11.29 21.42
N LEU A 20 0.03 12.02 22.23
CA LEU A 20 -1.34 11.66 22.61
C LEU A 20 -2.26 11.75 21.40
N LEU A 21 -2.17 12.82 20.60
CA LEU A 21 -2.92 12.93 19.34
C LEU A 21 -2.59 11.79 18.39
N PHE A 22 -1.32 11.39 18.26
CA PHE A 22 -0.93 10.20 17.49
C PHE A 22 -1.67 8.94 17.98
N ARG A 23 -1.63 8.64 19.28
CA ARG A 23 -2.31 7.46 19.84
C ARG A 23 -3.82 7.49 19.59
N VAL A 24 -4.47 8.62 19.91
CA VAL A 24 -5.92 8.79 19.75
C VAL A 24 -6.30 8.72 18.27
N SER A 25 -5.61 9.44 17.40
CA SER A 25 -5.87 9.43 15.95
C SER A 25 -5.69 8.04 15.35
N THR A 26 -4.67 7.28 15.78
CA THR A 26 -4.47 5.90 15.32
C THR A 26 -5.57 4.96 15.80
N LEU A 27 -6.02 5.09 17.05
CA LEU A 27 -7.14 4.30 17.57
C LEU A 27 -8.46 4.63 16.87
N LEU A 28 -8.72 5.91 16.59
CA LEU A 28 -9.93 6.35 15.89
C LEU A 28 -9.95 5.85 14.44
N VAL A 29 -8.88 6.08 13.69
CA VAL A 29 -8.76 5.66 12.29
C VAL A 29 -8.74 4.13 12.21
N GLY A 30 -7.87 3.48 12.99
CA GLY A 30 -7.76 2.02 13.00
C GLY A 30 -9.06 1.35 13.44
N GLY A 31 -9.69 1.85 14.50
CA GLY A 31 -10.99 1.35 14.96
C GLY A 31 -12.07 1.48 13.90
N TYR A 32 -12.18 2.65 13.24
CA TYR A 32 -13.16 2.87 12.18
C TYR A 32 -12.96 1.93 10.98
N PHE A 33 -11.73 1.81 10.48
CA PHE A 33 -11.42 0.94 9.34
C PHE A 33 -11.32 -0.55 9.69
N SER A 34 -11.28 -0.92 10.97
CA SER A 34 -11.47 -2.30 11.42
C SER A 34 -12.94 -2.70 11.46
N ILE A 35 -13.86 -1.78 11.77
CA ILE A 35 -15.31 -2.10 11.84
C ILE A 35 -16.05 -1.88 10.52
N THR A 36 -15.39 -1.27 9.52
CA THR A 36 -15.98 -0.98 8.21
C THR A 36 -15.20 -1.63 7.07
N TYR A 37 -15.89 -1.99 5.99
CA TYR A 37 -15.29 -2.59 4.80
C TYR A 37 -16.11 -2.24 3.55
N ALA A 38 -15.78 -2.84 2.40
CA ALA A 38 -16.50 -2.65 1.12
C ALA A 38 -16.39 -1.27 0.46
N TYR A 39 -15.33 -0.50 0.74
CA TYR A 39 -15.06 0.79 0.08
C TYR A 39 -14.59 0.68 -1.39
N ALA A 40 -14.34 -0.52 -1.89
CA ALA A 40 -13.89 -0.75 -3.26
C ALA A 40 -14.36 -2.14 -3.71
N TYR A 41 -13.53 -2.98 -4.33
CA TYR A 41 -13.99 -4.15 -5.11
C TYR A 41 -13.34 -5.47 -4.72
N ASP A 42 -12.08 -5.47 -4.29
CA ASP A 42 -11.35 -6.71 -3.96
C ASP A 42 -11.99 -7.46 -2.77
N TRP A 43 -12.77 -6.76 -1.93
CA TRP A 43 -13.54 -7.38 -0.86
C TRP A 43 -14.54 -8.43 -1.33
N LEU A 44 -15.06 -8.32 -2.56
CA LEU A 44 -15.96 -9.31 -3.16
C LEU A 44 -15.25 -10.66 -3.28
N ASN A 45 -13.99 -10.66 -3.75
CA ASN A 45 -13.17 -11.86 -3.87
C ASN A 45 -12.84 -12.47 -2.50
N TYR A 46 -12.60 -11.63 -1.48
CA TYR A 46 -12.39 -12.11 -0.11
C TYR A 46 -13.66 -12.70 0.49
N TYR A 47 -14.81 -12.07 0.26
CA TYR A 47 -16.11 -12.52 0.72
C TYR A 47 -16.45 -13.88 0.10
N GLN A 48 -16.37 -14.00 -1.22
CA GLN A 48 -16.60 -15.26 -1.94
C GLN A 48 -15.66 -16.36 -1.48
N SER A 49 -14.37 -16.06 -1.31
CA SER A 49 -13.39 -17.06 -0.82
C SER A 49 -13.69 -17.52 0.60
N TYR A 50 -14.17 -16.63 1.47
CA TYR A 50 -14.54 -16.97 2.84
C TYR A 50 -15.69 -17.99 2.86
N TYR A 51 -16.76 -17.70 2.12
CA TYR A 51 -17.93 -18.57 2.05
C TYR A 51 -17.69 -19.83 1.21
N ALA A 52 -16.79 -19.79 0.22
CA ALA A 52 -16.34 -20.99 -0.47
C ALA A 52 -15.67 -21.96 0.52
N LEU A 53 -14.75 -21.46 1.34
CA LEU A 53 -14.09 -22.26 2.37
C LEU A 53 -15.07 -22.80 3.43
N GLU A 54 -16.03 -21.98 3.87
CA GLU A 54 -17.06 -22.40 4.82
C GLU A 54 -17.91 -23.55 4.27
N ASN A 55 -18.21 -23.53 2.97
CA ASN A 55 -18.98 -24.57 2.27
C ASN A 55 -18.12 -25.73 1.72
N GLY A 56 -16.84 -25.81 2.09
CA GLY A 56 -15.93 -26.90 1.67
C GLY A 56 -15.38 -26.77 0.23
N GLY A 57 -15.56 -25.63 -0.41
CA GLY A 57 -14.98 -25.29 -1.72
C GLY A 57 -13.58 -24.68 -1.64
N GLU A 58 -13.06 -24.28 -2.80
CA GLU A 58 -11.73 -23.67 -2.93
C GLU A 58 -11.80 -22.13 -2.95
N PRO A 59 -10.85 -21.44 -2.28
CA PRO A 59 -10.78 -19.98 -2.29
C PRO A 59 -10.21 -19.45 -3.61
N PHE A 60 -10.52 -18.19 -3.94
CA PHE A 60 -10.00 -17.50 -5.14
C PHE A 60 -8.48 -17.29 -5.13
N PHE A 61 -7.86 -17.22 -3.95
CA PHE A 61 -6.42 -16.99 -3.77
C PHE A 61 -5.76 -18.13 -3.00
N ALA A 62 -4.45 -18.28 -3.16
CA ALA A 62 -3.65 -19.38 -2.60
C ALA A 62 -2.69 -18.96 -1.45
N ASP A 63 -2.86 -17.78 -0.86
CA ASP A 63 -1.98 -17.29 0.22
C ASP A 63 -2.24 -18.06 1.54
N LEU A 64 -1.37 -19.01 1.84
CA LEU A 64 -1.56 -20.01 2.90
C LEU A 64 -1.89 -19.42 4.27
N ALA A 65 -1.15 -18.40 4.73
CA ALA A 65 -1.39 -17.84 6.06
C ALA A 65 -2.67 -17.00 6.12
N PHE A 66 -3.07 -16.38 5.00
CA PHE A 66 -4.32 -15.64 4.92
C PHE A 66 -5.53 -16.58 4.94
N ILE A 67 -5.46 -17.69 4.20
CA ILE A 67 -6.44 -18.78 4.25
C ILE A 67 -6.53 -19.38 5.65
N LEU A 68 -5.40 -19.56 6.34
CA LEU A 68 -5.38 -20.06 7.70
C LEU A 68 -6.18 -19.15 8.65
N ILE A 69 -6.05 -17.82 8.54
CA ILE A 69 -6.87 -16.89 9.33
C ILE A 69 -8.35 -17.06 9.01
N MET A 70 -8.74 -17.21 7.74
CA MET A 70 -10.13 -17.46 7.36
C MET A 70 -10.66 -18.74 8.01
N LYS A 71 -9.92 -19.85 7.89
CA LYS A 71 -10.29 -21.14 8.50
C LYS A 71 -10.41 -21.07 10.02
N LEU A 72 -9.52 -20.33 10.68
CA LEU A 72 -9.62 -20.10 12.12
C LEU A 72 -10.88 -19.29 12.48
N CYS A 73 -11.22 -18.26 11.71
CA CYS A 73 -12.45 -17.49 11.94
C CYS A 73 -13.71 -18.36 11.75
N ILE A 74 -13.75 -19.19 10.71
CA ILE A 74 -14.83 -20.17 10.47
C ILE A 74 -14.91 -21.17 11.63
N PHE A 75 -13.77 -21.69 12.09
CA PHE A 75 -13.72 -22.61 13.23
C PHE A 75 -14.31 -22.00 14.51
N PHE A 76 -14.12 -20.70 14.74
CA PHE A 76 -14.72 -19.95 15.85
C PHE A 76 -16.13 -19.41 15.55
N ASN A 77 -16.75 -19.83 14.45
CA ASN A 77 -18.08 -19.39 14.01
C ASN A 77 -18.20 -17.87 13.86
N LEU A 78 -17.12 -17.21 13.43
CA LEU A 78 -17.14 -15.79 13.08
C LEU A 78 -17.64 -15.63 11.64
N GLY A 79 -18.52 -14.67 11.40
CA GLY A 79 -18.87 -14.28 10.02
C GLY A 79 -17.75 -13.52 9.32
N TYR A 80 -17.90 -13.26 8.02
CA TYR A 80 -16.93 -12.49 7.23
C TYR A 80 -16.59 -11.12 7.84
N GLY A 81 -17.57 -10.43 8.44
CA GLY A 81 -17.33 -9.18 9.16
C GLY A 81 -16.34 -9.32 10.32
N GLY A 82 -16.44 -10.41 11.09
CA GLY A 82 -15.52 -10.71 12.19
C GLY A 82 -14.09 -11.02 11.69
N PHE A 83 -13.98 -11.79 10.60
CA PHE A 83 -12.71 -12.01 9.91
C PHE A 83 -12.05 -10.69 9.47
N ASN A 84 -12.84 -9.81 8.84
CA ASN A 84 -12.35 -8.53 8.34
C ASN A 84 -11.85 -7.62 9.48
N LEU A 85 -12.59 -7.58 10.58
CA LEU A 85 -12.19 -6.87 11.80
C LEU A 85 -10.84 -7.32 12.33
N ILE A 86 -10.63 -8.64 12.43
CA ILE A 86 -9.38 -9.20 12.94
C ILE A 86 -8.22 -8.80 12.03
N VAL A 87 -8.35 -9.00 10.72
CA VAL A 87 -7.29 -8.68 9.74
C VAL A 87 -6.92 -7.20 9.79
N ASN A 88 -7.92 -6.31 9.75
CA ASN A 88 -7.66 -4.87 9.78
C ASN A 88 -7.11 -4.40 11.13
N ALA A 89 -7.57 -4.98 12.25
CA ALA A 89 -7.00 -4.68 13.56
C ALA A 89 -5.50 -5.03 13.62
N PHE A 90 -5.10 -6.17 13.05
CA PHE A 90 -3.68 -6.54 12.92
C PHE A 90 -2.89 -5.56 12.04
N ILE A 91 -3.44 -5.16 10.90
CA ILE A 91 -2.81 -4.16 10.01
C ILE A 91 -2.51 -2.88 10.79
N TYR A 92 -3.52 -2.29 11.42
CA TYR A 92 -3.35 -1.03 12.14
C TYR A 92 -2.50 -1.17 13.41
N PHE A 93 -2.51 -2.33 14.08
CA PHE A 93 -1.60 -2.61 15.19
C PHE A 93 -0.12 -2.60 14.77
N PHE A 94 0.22 -3.23 13.64
CA PHE A 94 1.58 -3.23 13.14
C PHE A 94 2.00 -1.86 12.58
N VAL A 95 1.09 -1.16 11.90
CA VAL A 95 1.32 0.23 11.46
C VAL A 95 1.60 1.14 12.65
N TYR A 96 0.80 1.05 13.72
CA TYR A 96 1.02 1.77 14.97
C TYR A 96 2.41 1.46 15.55
N THR A 97 2.78 0.18 15.59
CA THR A 97 4.07 -0.25 16.15
C THR A 97 5.26 0.25 15.36
N PHE A 98 5.16 0.35 14.04
CA PHE A 98 6.18 1.01 13.22
C PHE A 98 6.22 2.52 13.48
N CYS A 99 5.07 3.21 13.43
CA CYS A 99 5.03 4.67 13.55
C CYS A 99 5.53 5.15 14.91
N LYS A 100 5.18 4.45 16.01
CA LYS A 100 5.55 4.88 17.38
C LYS A 100 7.06 4.88 17.64
N ASP A 101 7.82 4.11 16.87
CA ASP A 101 9.28 4.00 16.98
C ASP A 101 10.01 5.11 16.20
N LEU A 102 9.30 5.88 15.37
CA LEU A 102 9.83 7.02 14.63
C LEU A 102 9.83 8.30 15.48
N LYS A 103 10.66 9.28 15.10
CA LYS A 103 10.76 10.58 15.79
C LYS A 103 9.48 11.39 15.61
N ASN A 104 8.88 11.34 14.43
CA ASN A 104 7.62 12.01 14.12
C ASN A 104 6.48 11.01 13.81
N PRO A 105 5.91 10.36 14.84
CA PRO A 105 4.90 9.32 14.67
C PRO A 105 3.60 9.85 14.05
N THR A 106 3.24 11.11 14.33
CA THR A 106 2.05 11.77 13.76
C THR A 106 2.17 11.92 12.25
N PHE A 107 3.31 12.40 11.75
CA PHE A 107 3.54 12.53 10.31
C PHE A 107 3.64 11.16 9.64
N ALA A 108 4.35 10.21 10.25
CA ALA A 108 4.51 8.88 9.68
C ALA A 108 3.16 8.18 9.48
N PHE A 109 2.28 8.24 10.48
CA PHE A 109 0.94 7.65 10.37
C PHE A 109 0.08 8.36 9.32
N PHE A 110 0.09 9.69 9.31
CA PHE A 110 -0.59 10.49 8.28
C PHE A 110 -0.12 10.12 6.86
N ALA A 111 1.19 10.03 6.65
CA ALA A 111 1.76 9.70 5.35
C ALA A 111 1.44 8.27 4.93
N LEU A 112 1.64 7.29 5.82
CA LEU A 112 1.28 5.90 5.51
C LEU A 112 -0.19 5.76 5.18
N PHE A 113 -1.09 6.37 5.97
CA PHE A 113 -2.52 6.31 5.70
C PHE A 113 -2.88 6.98 4.36
N SER A 114 -2.27 8.12 4.03
CA SER A 114 -2.56 8.82 2.78
C SER A 114 -2.06 8.07 1.53
N PHE A 115 -0.92 7.38 1.61
CA PHE A 115 -0.40 6.58 0.50
C PHE A 115 -1.01 5.18 0.40
N LEU A 116 -1.34 4.55 1.54
CA LEU A 116 -1.62 3.11 1.64
C LEU A 116 -3.03 2.79 2.17
N GLY A 117 -3.72 3.74 2.81
CA GLY A 117 -4.98 3.50 3.52
C GLY A 117 -6.06 2.90 2.62
N PHE A 118 -6.29 3.50 1.45
CA PHE A 118 -7.27 2.99 0.49
C PHE A 118 -6.77 1.70 -0.19
N PHE A 119 -5.65 1.76 -0.91
CA PHE A 119 -5.24 0.66 -1.78
C PHE A 119 -4.72 -0.56 -1.04
N MET A 120 -3.95 -0.38 0.04
CA MET A 120 -3.30 -1.50 0.72
C MET A 120 -4.09 -1.96 1.94
N PHE A 121 -4.54 -1.03 2.77
CA PHE A 121 -5.19 -1.38 4.03
C PHE A 121 -6.67 -1.69 3.85
N THR A 122 -7.30 -1.29 2.74
CA THR A 122 -8.74 -1.55 2.51
C THR A 122 -9.02 -2.40 1.28
N GLU A 123 -8.45 -2.06 0.13
CA GLU A 123 -8.70 -2.81 -1.11
C GLU A 123 -7.86 -4.11 -1.14
N GLN A 124 -6.55 -4.01 -0.98
CA GLN A 124 -5.63 -5.15 -1.14
C GLN A 124 -5.19 -5.70 0.22
N ILE A 125 -6.14 -6.04 1.10
CA ILE A 125 -5.87 -6.37 2.52
C ILE A 125 -4.85 -7.51 2.72
N ARG A 126 -4.73 -8.47 1.80
CA ARG A 126 -3.67 -9.50 1.82
C ARG A 126 -2.28 -8.88 1.75
N GLN A 127 -2.08 -8.03 0.74
CA GLN A 127 -0.83 -7.31 0.53
C GLN A 127 -0.61 -6.26 1.63
N GLY A 128 -1.68 -5.61 2.12
CA GLY A 128 -1.66 -4.68 3.25
C GLY A 128 -1.19 -5.34 4.55
N LEU A 129 -1.72 -6.52 4.87
CA LEU A 129 -1.29 -7.31 6.02
C LEU A 129 0.18 -7.71 5.91
N ALA A 130 0.61 -8.23 4.76
CA ALA A 130 2.00 -8.57 4.51
C ALA A 130 2.94 -7.36 4.66
N LEU A 131 2.54 -6.21 4.10
CA LEU A 131 3.30 -4.95 4.23
C LEU A 131 3.37 -4.49 5.70
N SER A 132 2.27 -4.59 6.45
CA SER A 132 2.25 -4.20 7.86
C SER A 132 3.18 -5.08 8.73
N ILE A 133 3.26 -6.38 8.45
CA ILE A 133 4.24 -7.29 9.10
C ILE A 133 5.67 -6.86 8.76
N ILE A 134 5.93 -6.48 7.51
CA ILE A 134 7.23 -5.92 7.10
C ILE A 134 7.55 -4.63 7.84
N LEU A 135 6.59 -3.71 8.02
CA LEU A 135 6.76 -2.48 8.80
C LEU A 135 7.20 -2.80 10.24
N TYR A 136 6.52 -3.76 10.87
CA TYR A 136 6.90 -4.26 12.19
C TYR A 136 8.34 -4.80 12.21
N GLY A 137 8.66 -5.71 11.30
CA GLY A 137 10.01 -6.28 11.19
C GLY A 137 11.08 -5.23 10.92
N PHE A 138 10.77 -4.23 10.09
CA PHE A 138 11.69 -3.15 9.76
C PHE A 138 12.01 -2.31 11.00
N SER A 139 10.99 -1.87 11.74
CA SER A 139 11.19 -1.07 12.97
C SER A 139 11.99 -1.82 14.05
N LYS A 140 11.77 -3.12 14.23
CA LYS A 140 12.36 -3.89 15.33
C LYS A 140 13.70 -4.53 15.00
N TYR A 141 13.88 -5.01 13.77
CA TYR A 141 14.93 -5.95 13.45
C TYR A 141 15.87 -5.52 12.33
N TYR A 142 15.49 -4.56 11.48
CA TYR A 142 16.32 -4.20 10.31
C TYR A 142 17.74 -3.77 10.71
N PHE A 143 17.85 -2.88 11.71
CA PHE A 143 19.13 -2.34 12.17
C PHE A 143 19.81 -3.19 13.26
N THR A 144 19.07 -4.06 13.94
CA THR A 144 19.58 -4.83 15.11
C THR A 144 19.91 -6.28 14.75
N SER A 145 19.15 -6.90 13.84
CA SER A 145 19.32 -8.31 13.49
C SER A 145 18.77 -8.62 12.09
N LYS A 146 19.67 -8.62 11.09
CA LYS A 146 19.34 -8.95 9.69
C LYS A 146 18.61 -10.29 9.55
N LYS A 147 19.02 -11.32 10.32
CA LYS A 147 18.38 -12.64 10.31
C LYS A 147 16.91 -12.57 10.73
N LYS A 148 16.59 -11.83 11.80
CA LYS A 148 15.21 -11.65 12.27
C LYS A 148 14.37 -10.84 11.28
N PHE A 149 14.96 -9.82 10.65
CA PHE A 149 14.27 -9.09 9.58
C PHE A 149 13.95 -9.99 8.38
N ILE A 150 14.93 -10.76 7.88
CA ILE A 150 14.73 -11.72 6.79
C ILE A 150 13.65 -12.74 7.14
N LEU A 151 13.66 -13.30 8.35
CA LEU A 151 12.61 -14.20 8.83
C LEU A 151 11.23 -13.52 8.80
N THR A 152 11.14 -12.25 9.22
CA THR A 152 9.89 -11.49 9.18
C THR A 152 9.40 -11.30 7.74
N VAL A 153 10.30 -11.06 6.80
CA VAL A 153 9.97 -10.99 5.36
C VAL A 153 9.41 -12.32 4.87
N PHE A 154 10.06 -13.44 5.19
CA PHE A 154 9.55 -14.77 4.81
C PHE A 154 8.19 -15.06 5.43
N ILE A 155 7.95 -14.71 6.70
CA ILE A 155 6.62 -14.84 7.31
C ILE A 155 5.59 -14.01 6.53
N ALA A 156 5.91 -12.78 6.15
CA ALA A 156 5.03 -11.94 5.36
C ALA A 156 4.71 -12.50 3.96
N THR A 157 5.63 -13.29 3.35
CA THR A 157 5.38 -13.92 2.05
C THR A 157 4.25 -14.94 2.06
N TYR A 158 3.94 -15.55 3.21
CA TYR A 158 2.79 -16.46 3.35
C TYR A 158 1.43 -15.74 3.33
N PHE A 159 1.42 -14.42 3.55
CA PHE A 159 0.23 -13.58 3.42
C PHE A 159 0.10 -12.97 2.02
N HIS A 160 1.24 -12.63 1.40
CA HIS A 160 1.29 -12.20 0.02
C HIS A 160 2.72 -12.29 -0.53
N PHE A 161 2.91 -12.99 -1.65
CA PHE A 161 4.25 -13.26 -2.22
C PHE A 161 5.11 -12.00 -2.46
N SER A 162 4.50 -10.88 -2.86
CA SER A 162 5.25 -9.64 -3.13
C SER A 162 5.98 -9.06 -1.90
N ALA A 163 5.71 -9.57 -0.69
CA ALA A 163 6.48 -9.23 0.50
C ALA A 163 7.99 -9.48 0.35
N VAL A 164 8.38 -10.43 -0.50
CA VAL A 164 9.79 -10.72 -0.81
C VAL A 164 10.55 -9.48 -1.30
N LEU A 165 9.85 -8.52 -1.90
CA LEU A 165 10.42 -7.27 -2.38
C LEU A 165 11.02 -6.43 -1.25
N ALA A 166 10.61 -6.62 0.00
CA ALA A 166 11.22 -5.96 1.15
C ALA A 166 12.72 -6.32 1.36
N LEU A 167 13.21 -7.41 0.76
CA LEU A 167 14.65 -7.70 0.75
C LEU A 167 15.46 -6.64 -0.01
N SER A 168 14.84 -5.94 -0.96
CA SER A 168 15.48 -4.82 -1.67
C SER A 168 15.83 -3.64 -0.76
N TYR A 169 15.28 -3.58 0.46
CA TYR A 169 15.60 -2.52 1.42
C TYR A 169 17.09 -2.54 1.79
N PHE A 170 17.78 -3.68 1.70
CA PHE A 170 19.24 -3.76 1.90
C PHE A 170 20.05 -3.03 0.82
N PHE A 171 19.45 -2.76 -0.34
CA PHE A 171 20.08 -2.04 -1.44
C PHE A 171 19.63 -0.58 -1.51
N ILE A 172 18.44 -0.26 -1.00
CA ILE A 172 17.85 1.09 -1.07
C ILE A 172 18.20 1.95 0.15
N VAL A 173 18.15 1.39 1.36
CA VAL A 173 18.50 2.11 2.58
C VAL A 173 20.02 2.25 2.66
N ASN A 174 20.48 3.50 2.52
CA ASN A 174 21.89 3.84 2.44
C ASN A 174 22.18 5.20 3.07
N ASP A 175 23.36 5.31 3.67
CA ASP A 175 23.81 6.53 4.35
C ASP A 175 24.84 7.33 3.55
N ASN A 176 25.27 6.83 2.39
CA ASN A 176 26.32 7.46 1.59
C ASN A 176 26.05 7.44 0.08
N ARG A 177 26.81 8.27 -0.65
CA ARG A 177 26.69 8.45 -2.11
C ARG A 177 26.93 7.16 -2.90
N LYS A 178 27.90 6.33 -2.50
CA LYS A 178 28.17 5.04 -3.17
C LYS A 178 26.98 4.09 -3.01
N GLY A 179 26.35 4.08 -1.84
CA GLY A 179 25.11 3.37 -1.56
C GLY A 179 23.97 3.83 -2.44
N MET A 180 23.75 5.15 -2.56
CA MET A 180 22.73 5.71 -3.46
C MET A 180 22.94 5.28 -4.92
N LEU A 181 24.18 5.31 -5.42
CA LEU A 181 24.47 4.86 -6.79
C LEU A 181 24.15 3.37 -6.97
N ARG A 182 24.47 2.52 -5.97
CA ARG A 182 24.08 1.11 -5.98
C ARG A 182 22.56 0.95 -5.97
N ALA A 183 21.85 1.76 -5.20
CA ALA A 183 20.38 1.76 -5.19
C ALA A 183 19.81 2.11 -6.57
N PHE A 184 20.38 3.10 -7.26
CA PHE A 184 19.96 3.48 -8.61
C PHE A 184 20.23 2.36 -9.61
N ILE A 185 21.43 1.78 -9.61
CA ILE A 185 21.78 0.65 -10.48
C ILE A 185 20.85 -0.53 -10.22
N PHE A 186 20.64 -0.90 -8.95
CA PHE A 186 19.73 -1.96 -8.56
C PHE A 186 18.30 -1.70 -9.05
N SER A 187 17.78 -0.49 -8.83
CA SER A 187 16.41 -0.13 -9.21
C SER A 187 16.22 -0.16 -10.73
N SER A 188 17.19 0.37 -11.49
CA SER A 188 17.18 0.31 -12.95
C SER A 188 17.25 -1.13 -13.47
N LEU A 189 18.16 -1.95 -12.93
CA LEU A 189 18.27 -3.36 -13.33
C LEU A 189 17.00 -4.13 -12.98
N PHE A 190 16.46 -3.94 -11.78
CA PHE A 190 15.21 -4.55 -11.35
C PHE A 190 14.07 -4.19 -12.31
N TYR A 191 13.91 -2.91 -12.64
CA TYR A 191 12.91 -2.43 -13.58
C TYR A 191 13.10 -3.05 -14.97
N THR A 192 14.31 -2.98 -15.53
CA THR A 192 14.62 -3.51 -16.87
C THR A 192 14.36 -5.01 -16.95
N ILE A 193 14.79 -5.80 -15.97
CA ILE A 193 14.52 -7.25 -15.92
C ILE A 193 13.00 -7.49 -15.92
N PHE A 194 12.25 -6.72 -15.13
CA PHE A 194 10.80 -6.89 -15.04
C PHE A 194 10.09 -6.57 -16.35
N ILE A 195 10.50 -5.51 -17.05
CA ILE A 195 9.98 -5.16 -18.37
C ILE A 195 10.34 -6.23 -19.40
N ILE A 196 11.56 -6.77 -19.39
CA ILE A 196 11.96 -7.87 -20.28
C ILE A 196 11.08 -9.10 -20.06
N LEU A 197 10.84 -9.47 -18.80
CA LEU A 197 9.97 -10.61 -18.43
C LEU A 197 8.51 -10.38 -18.84
N LEU A 198 8.02 -9.13 -18.74
CA LEU A 198 6.68 -8.77 -19.18
C LEU A 198 6.53 -8.89 -20.70
N LEU A 199 7.50 -8.41 -21.46
CA LEU A 199 7.51 -8.48 -22.93
C LEU A 199 7.78 -9.90 -23.44
N ASN A 200 8.44 -10.74 -22.63
CA ASN A 200 8.82 -12.10 -23.00
C ASN A 200 8.50 -13.10 -21.86
N PRO A 201 7.21 -13.39 -21.58
CA PRO A 201 6.81 -14.30 -20.50
C PRO A 201 7.41 -15.70 -20.63
N ASN A 202 7.76 -16.12 -21.85
CA ASN A 202 8.38 -17.41 -22.15
C ASN A 202 9.70 -17.65 -21.40
N ILE A 203 10.40 -16.59 -20.97
CA ILE A 203 11.65 -16.68 -20.19
C ILE A 203 11.42 -17.36 -18.83
N VAL A 204 10.21 -17.27 -18.26
CA VAL A 204 9.86 -17.83 -16.94
C VAL A 204 8.96 -19.06 -17.01
N THR A 205 8.98 -19.77 -18.14
CA THR A 205 8.23 -21.03 -18.36
C THR A 205 8.51 -22.11 -17.32
N PHE A 206 9.69 -22.10 -16.70
CA PHE A 206 10.06 -23.03 -15.63
C PHE A 206 9.26 -22.81 -14.33
N ILE A 207 8.59 -21.65 -14.14
CA ILE A 207 7.65 -21.39 -13.03
C ILE A 207 6.29 -20.98 -13.62
N LYS A 208 5.42 -21.98 -13.83
CA LYS A 208 4.09 -21.82 -14.43
C LYS A 208 3.26 -20.68 -13.82
N ILE A 209 3.29 -20.51 -12.49
CA ILE A 209 2.55 -19.45 -11.78
C ILE A 209 3.05 -18.05 -12.17
N LEU A 210 4.36 -17.89 -12.34
CA LEU A 210 4.93 -16.60 -12.74
C LEU A 210 4.62 -16.32 -14.20
N GLN A 211 4.77 -17.31 -15.08
CA GLN A 211 4.42 -17.22 -16.49
C GLN A 211 2.97 -16.73 -16.68
N GLN A 212 2.00 -17.40 -16.06
CA GLN A 212 0.58 -17.03 -16.17
C GLN A 212 0.30 -15.59 -15.73
N LYS A 213 0.99 -15.11 -14.69
CA LYS A 213 0.87 -13.71 -14.27
C LYS A 213 1.46 -12.77 -15.32
N PHE A 214 2.68 -13.02 -15.80
CA PHE A 214 3.30 -12.15 -16.82
C PHE A 214 2.52 -12.15 -18.13
N GLU A 215 1.92 -13.27 -18.54
CA GLU A 215 1.03 -13.34 -19.72
C GLU A 215 -0.26 -12.54 -19.52
N ALA A 216 -0.92 -12.68 -18.36
CA ALA A 216 -2.13 -11.91 -18.05
C ALA A 216 -1.87 -10.40 -18.02
N TYR A 217 -0.73 -9.97 -17.48
CA TYR A 217 -0.37 -8.56 -17.47
C TYR A 217 0.19 -8.05 -18.81
N GLY A 218 0.84 -8.93 -19.58
CA GLY A 218 1.36 -8.62 -20.92
C GLY A 218 0.23 -8.39 -21.92
N SER A 219 -0.80 -9.25 -21.89
CA SER A 219 -2.02 -9.09 -22.72
C SER A 219 -2.78 -7.80 -22.38
N MET A 220 -2.93 -7.44 -21.11
CA MET A 220 -3.49 -6.14 -20.72
C MET A 220 -2.69 -4.96 -21.29
N TYR A 221 -1.39 -5.10 -21.50
CA TYR A 221 -0.53 -4.08 -22.08
C TYR A 221 -0.68 -3.98 -23.61
N SER A 222 -0.88 -5.11 -24.29
CA SER A 222 -1.14 -5.11 -25.73
C SER A 222 -2.54 -4.59 -26.07
N ASP A 223 -3.52 -4.87 -25.20
CA ASP A 223 -4.93 -4.56 -25.46
C ASP A 223 -5.29 -3.08 -25.22
N LEU A 224 -4.45 -2.34 -24.49
CA LEU A 224 -4.75 -0.95 -24.13
C LEU A 224 -4.40 0.09 -25.19
N ASP A 225 -3.69 -0.26 -26.27
CA ASP A 225 -3.29 0.64 -27.38
C ASP A 225 -2.71 2.03 -26.96
N THR A 226 -2.31 2.17 -25.69
CA THR A 226 -1.73 3.39 -25.14
C THR A 226 -0.22 3.29 -25.23
N ASP A 227 0.37 4.15 -26.04
CA ASP A 227 1.83 4.31 -26.12
C ASP A 227 2.44 4.51 -24.72
N PHE A 228 3.66 3.98 -24.52
CA PHE A 228 4.40 4.04 -23.25
C PHE A 228 4.53 5.47 -22.72
N LEU A 229 4.74 6.44 -23.62
CA LEU A 229 4.81 7.85 -23.26
C LEU A 229 3.47 8.36 -22.72
N THR A 230 2.36 7.96 -23.36
CA THR A 230 1.00 8.29 -22.92
C THR A 230 0.74 7.74 -21.53
N PHE A 231 1.14 6.50 -21.23
CA PHE A 231 1.01 5.92 -19.90
C PHE A 231 1.76 6.72 -18.83
N ILE A 232 3.02 7.09 -19.11
CA ILE A 232 3.84 7.92 -18.22
C ILE A 232 3.18 9.28 -17.96
N LEU A 233 2.72 9.95 -19.01
CA LEU A 233 2.11 11.28 -18.92
C LEU A 233 0.77 11.26 -18.17
N HIS A 234 0.05 10.14 -18.18
CA HIS A 234 -1.18 9.97 -17.40
C HIS A 234 -0.93 9.55 -15.94
N SER A 235 0.30 9.16 -15.59
CA SER A 235 0.66 8.73 -14.24
C SER A 235 0.82 9.92 -13.28
N LYS A 236 -0.30 10.44 -12.77
CA LYS A 236 -0.32 11.55 -11.79
C LYS A 236 0.61 11.31 -10.59
N MET A 237 0.74 10.05 -10.14
CA MET A 237 1.64 9.68 -9.03
C MET A 237 3.11 9.78 -9.37
N LEU A 238 3.50 9.54 -10.63
CA LEU A 238 4.87 9.76 -11.07
C LEU A 238 5.28 11.22 -10.86
N PHE A 239 4.40 12.17 -11.22
CA PHE A 239 4.65 13.60 -11.03
C PHE A 239 4.72 14.00 -9.56
N VAL A 240 3.95 13.37 -8.68
CA VAL A 240 4.08 13.58 -7.23
C VAL A 240 5.47 13.15 -6.73
N TYR A 241 5.95 11.99 -7.16
CA TYR A 241 7.28 11.53 -6.77
C TYR A 241 8.40 12.37 -7.38
N LEU A 242 8.24 12.80 -8.63
CA LEU A 242 9.15 13.74 -9.28
C LEU A 242 9.18 15.08 -8.54
N PHE A 243 8.02 15.60 -8.13
CA PHE A 243 7.93 16.81 -7.31
C PHE A 243 8.69 16.64 -6.00
N PHE A 244 8.49 15.54 -5.27
CA PHE A 244 9.28 15.27 -4.06
C PHE A 244 10.78 15.19 -4.36
N PHE A 245 11.17 14.54 -5.45
CA PHE A 245 12.57 14.42 -5.85
C PHE A 245 13.20 15.78 -6.08
N LEU A 246 12.54 16.66 -6.86
CA LEU A 246 12.98 18.03 -7.09
C LEU A 246 12.98 18.86 -5.80
N LEU A 247 11.94 18.76 -4.98
CA LEU A 247 11.85 19.47 -3.70
C LEU A 247 13.06 19.15 -2.81
N PHE A 248 13.42 17.87 -2.66
CA PHE A 248 14.57 17.45 -1.85
C PHE A 248 15.92 17.83 -2.47
N LEU A 249 16.02 17.93 -3.79
CA LEU A 249 17.21 18.47 -4.46
C LEU A 249 17.43 19.95 -4.16
N PHE A 250 16.36 20.76 -4.08
CA PHE A 250 16.46 22.21 -3.85
C PHE A 250 16.53 22.62 -2.37
N ILE A 251 16.26 21.70 -1.43
CA ILE A 251 16.41 21.98 0.00
C ILE A 251 17.90 22.12 0.35
N LYS A 252 18.30 23.34 0.75
CA LYS A 252 19.68 23.65 1.17
C LYS A 252 20.03 23.14 2.57
N LYS A 253 19.03 22.83 3.41
CA LYS A 253 19.27 22.31 4.77
C LYS A 253 19.88 20.90 4.71
N PRO A 254 20.79 20.55 5.64
CA PRO A 254 21.29 19.18 5.72
C PRO A 254 20.14 18.22 6.06
N ILE A 255 20.03 17.13 5.31
CA ILE A 255 19.01 16.10 5.49
C ILE A 255 19.70 14.78 5.81
N THR A 256 19.48 14.28 7.03
CA THR A 256 19.82 12.91 7.41
C THR A 256 19.03 11.95 6.52
N GLY A 257 19.68 10.91 5.97
CA GLY A 257 19.02 9.95 5.09
C GLY A 257 18.79 10.41 3.65
N LYS A 258 19.34 11.56 3.21
CA LYS A 258 19.18 12.08 1.83
C LYS A 258 19.41 11.06 0.71
N TYR A 259 20.38 10.17 0.90
CA TYR A 259 20.72 9.13 -0.07
C TYR A 259 19.62 8.06 -0.17
N THR A 260 18.99 7.72 0.96
CA THR A 260 17.82 6.84 0.99
C THR A 260 16.57 7.53 0.41
N ILE A 261 16.40 8.83 0.63
CA ILE A 261 15.32 9.62 0.00
C ILE A 261 15.41 9.50 -1.52
N TYR A 262 16.58 9.80 -2.10
CA TYR A 262 16.75 9.72 -3.55
C TYR A 262 16.58 8.30 -4.08
N GLY A 263 17.17 7.29 -3.40
CA GLY A 263 17.03 5.89 -3.80
C GLY A 263 15.57 5.41 -3.78
N SER A 264 14.83 5.72 -2.72
CA SER A 264 13.42 5.33 -2.59
C SER A 264 12.52 6.06 -3.58
N LEU A 265 12.69 7.38 -3.78
CA LEU A 265 11.94 8.14 -4.77
C LEU A 265 12.22 7.68 -6.20
N TYR A 266 13.48 7.35 -6.54
CA TYR A 266 13.82 6.80 -7.85
C TYR A 266 13.11 5.47 -8.11
N MET A 267 13.12 4.56 -7.14
CA MET A 267 12.39 3.29 -7.23
C MET A 267 10.86 3.52 -7.33
N LEU A 268 10.31 4.45 -6.55
CA LEU A 268 8.89 4.83 -6.62
C LEU A 268 8.51 5.40 -7.99
N MET A 269 9.37 6.21 -8.61
CA MET A 269 9.14 6.72 -9.97
C MET A 269 9.15 5.58 -10.99
N LEU A 270 10.16 4.70 -10.97
CA LEU A 270 10.22 3.55 -11.90
C LEU A 270 8.98 2.66 -11.77
N THR A 271 8.55 2.37 -10.55
CA THR A 271 7.35 1.54 -10.34
C THR A 271 6.03 2.18 -10.81
N ARG A 272 6.00 3.51 -11.02
CA ARG A 272 4.85 4.23 -11.59
C ARG A 272 4.92 4.46 -13.10
N SER A 273 6.03 4.06 -13.73
CA SER A 273 6.18 4.05 -15.18
C SER A 273 5.65 2.76 -15.84
N SER A 274 5.22 1.77 -15.04
CA SER A 274 4.56 0.56 -15.52
C SER A 274 3.35 0.19 -14.66
N SER A 275 2.22 -0.17 -15.29
CA SER A 275 0.97 -0.53 -14.60
C SER A 275 1.15 -1.75 -13.67
N LEU A 276 1.99 -2.69 -14.08
CA LEU A 276 2.31 -3.90 -13.35
C LEU A 276 3.06 -3.62 -12.04
N LEU A 277 4.00 -2.69 -12.09
CA LEU A 277 4.85 -2.35 -10.95
C LEU A 277 4.18 -1.40 -9.96
N VAL A 278 2.98 -0.88 -10.27
CA VAL A 278 2.23 -0.01 -9.36
C VAL A 278 2.11 -0.63 -7.96
N ARG A 279 1.78 -1.93 -7.88
CA ARG A 279 1.64 -2.65 -6.60
C ARG A 279 2.97 -2.86 -5.90
N VAL A 280 4.06 -3.00 -6.66
CA VAL A 280 5.43 -3.10 -6.15
C VAL A 280 5.86 -1.80 -5.49
N GLY A 281 5.46 -0.65 -6.06
CA GLY A 281 5.76 0.69 -5.53
C GLY A 281 5.36 0.88 -4.06
N TYR A 282 4.26 0.27 -3.61
CA TYR A 282 3.78 0.43 -2.23
C TYR A 282 4.75 -0.07 -1.15
N TYR A 283 5.65 -1.00 -1.48
CA TYR A 283 6.70 -1.44 -0.54
C TYR A 283 7.78 -0.38 -0.31
N PHE A 284 7.91 0.61 -1.19
CA PHE A 284 8.95 1.63 -1.07
C PHE A 284 8.48 2.91 -0.39
N VAL A 285 7.16 3.10 -0.26
CA VAL A 285 6.56 4.21 0.49
C VAL A 285 7.05 4.26 1.94
N PRO A 286 7.07 3.15 2.71
CA PRO A 286 7.59 3.18 4.07
C PRO A 286 9.05 3.60 4.18
N ILE A 287 9.88 3.20 3.22
CA ILE A 287 11.31 3.55 3.20
C ILE A 287 11.47 5.04 2.93
N PHE A 288 10.68 5.60 2.02
CA PHE A 288 10.62 7.04 1.81
C PHE A 288 10.21 7.77 3.10
N ILE A 289 9.11 7.36 3.75
CA ILE A 289 8.62 7.97 4.99
C ILE A 289 9.65 7.89 6.11
N TYR A 290 10.28 6.72 6.31
CA TYR A 290 11.36 6.53 7.27
C TYR A 290 12.53 7.50 6.99
N SER A 291 12.93 7.63 5.73
CA SER A 291 14.09 8.44 5.34
C SER A 291 13.91 9.95 5.53
N ILE A 292 12.66 10.44 5.58
CA ILE A 292 12.35 11.85 5.82
C ILE A 292 11.96 12.14 7.28
N ASP A 293 11.83 11.13 8.14
CA ASP A 293 11.33 11.26 9.51
C ASP A 293 12.14 12.28 10.34
N ASP A 294 13.47 12.11 10.37
CA ASP A 294 14.40 13.01 11.04
C ASP A 294 14.28 14.46 10.55
N PHE A 295 14.14 14.62 9.23
CA PHE A 295 13.98 15.93 8.61
C PHE A 295 12.65 16.56 9.03
N MET A 296 11.55 15.84 8.95
CA MET A 296 10.22 16.33 9.32
C MET A 296 10.12 16.69 10.82
N TYR A 297 10.78 15.90 11.68
CA TYR A 297 10.89 16.18 13.12
C TYR A 297 11.72 17.45 13.40
N SER A 298 12.77 17.72 12.61
CA SER A 298 13.61 18.91 12.77
C SER A 298 12.92 20.22 12.36
N LEU A 299 11.84 20.13 11.59
CA LEU A 299 11.05 21.28 11.19
C LEU A 299 10.06 21.61 12.30
N ASN A 300 9.94 22.91 12.63
CA ASN A 300 9.01 23.42 13.65
C ASN A 300 7.57 22.84 13.51
N ARG A 301 6.78 22.95 14.58
CA ARG A 301 5.43 22.39 14.71
C ARG A 301 4.39 23.44 15.12
N GLY A 302 3.11 23.08 14.99
CA GLY A 302 1.96 23.94 15.31
C GLY A 302 1.94 25.23 14.46
N PHE A 303 1.62 26.37 15.07
CA PHE A 303 1.57 27.67 14.37
C PHE A 303 2.92 28.15 13.83
N ARG A 304 4.05 27.57 14.29
CA ARG A 304 5.39 27.94 13.83
C ARG A 304 5.93 26.99 12.75
N THR A 305 5.08 26.11 12.21
CA THR A 305 5.47 25.08 11.24
C THR A 305 6.15 25.69 10.02
N HIS A 306 7.30 25.12 9.65
CA HIS A 306 8.09 25.61 8.53
C HIS A 306 7.38 25.34 7.19
N TRP A 307 7.45 26.28 6.23
CA TRP A 307 6.76 26.17 4.94
C TRP A 307 7.04 24.87 4.18
N VAL A 308 8.29 24.41 4.15
CA VAL A 308 8.66 23.12 3.54
C VAL A 308 7.87 21.94 4.11
N LYS A 309 7.63 21.90 5.42
CA LYS A 309 6.82 20.86 6.07
C LYS A 309 5.36 20.96 5.65
N LEU A 310 4.81 22.18 5.58
CA LEU A 310 3.46 22.40 5.07
C LEU A 310 3.31 21.95 3.62
N ILE A 311 4.31 22.22 2.76
CA ILE A 311 4.32 21.76 1.37
C ILE A 311 4.31 20.22 1.32
N ILE A 312 5.23 19.57 2.04
CA ILE A 312 5.30 18.10 2.09
C ILE A 312 3.97 17.51 2.58
N CYS A 313 3.43 18.00 3.70
CA CYS A 313 2.16 17.54 4.24
C CYS A 313 0.99 17.77 3.27
N THR A 314 0.98 18.89 2.54
CA THR A 314 -0.08 19.21 1.58
C THR A 314 -0.01 18.30 0.36
N VAL A 315 1.18 17.99 -0.14
CA VAL A 315 1.34 17.02 -1.24
C VAL A 315 0.93 15.62 -0.80
N VAL A 316 1.29 15.20 0.42
CA VAL A 316 0.83 13.93 0.99
C VAL A 316 -0.71 13.92 1.14
N LEU A 317 -1.32 15.05 1.50
CA LEU A 317 -2.79 15.15 1.55
C LEU A 317 -3.41 15.02 0.15
N ILE A 318 -2.80 15.63 -0.89
CA ILE A 318 -3.26 15.48 -2.28
C ILE A 318 -3.20 14.01 -2.72
N VAL A 319 -2.17 13.26 -2.33
CA VAL A 319 -2.07 11.81 -2.58
C VAL A 319 -3.27 11.05 -2.01
N SER A 320 -3.83 11.46 -0.87
CA SER A 320 -5.02 10.79 -0.32
C SER A 320 -6.27 10.91 -1.21
N THR A 321 -6.26 11.81 -2.20
CA THR A 321 -7.36 11.99 -3.16
C THR A 321 -7.28 11.07 -4.37
N ILE A 322 -6.26 10.22 -4.51
CA ILE A 322 -6.15 9.27 -5.64
C ILE A 322 -7.42 8.45 -5.89
N PRO A 323 -8.13 7.93 -4.87
CA PRO A 323 -9.37 7.18 -5.12
C PRO A 323 -10.43 8.00 -5.88
N LEU A 324 -10.38 9.33 -5.78
CA LEU A 324 -11.28 10.25 -6.50
C LEU A 324 -10.85 10.51 -7.94
N TRP A 325 -9.63 10.12 -8.34
CA TRP A 325 -9.12 10.37 -9.68
C TRP A 325 -9.63 9.35 -10.72
N THR A 326 -10.14 8.21 -10.25
CA THR A 326 -10.66 7.14 -11.10
C THR A 326 -12.15 6.97 -10.81
N PRO A 327 -13.06 7.10 -11.80
CA PRO A 327 -14.51 7.04 -11.58
C PRO A 327 -14.96 5.79 -10.83
N MET A 328 -14.41 4.63 -11.20
CA MET A 328 -14.65 3.35 -10.53
C MET A 328 -14.34 3.41 -9.03
N TYR A 329 -13.15 3.86 -8.62
CA TYR A 329 -12.81 3.96 -7.20
C TYR A 329 -13.56 5.10 -6.49
N MET A 330 -13.89 6.17 -7.20
CA MET A 330 -14.66 7.28 -6.65
C MET A 330 -16.04 6.79 -6.22
N ILE A 331 -16.79 6.16 -7.13
CA ILE A 331 -18.12 5.61 -6.86
C ILE A 331 -18.02 4.47 -5.84
N GLY A 332 -17.05 3.57 -6.01
CA GLY A 332 -16.81 2.47 -5.08
C GLY A 332 -16.60 2.95 -3.64
N SER A 333 -15.92 4.08 -3.43
CA SER A 333 -15.61 4.62 -2.10
C SER A 333 -16.76 5.37 -1.40
N GLN A 334 -17.92 5.50 -2.04
CA GLN A 334 -19.07 6.25 -1.49
C GLN A 334 -19.91 5.41 -0.54
N SER A 335 -19.94 4.10 -0.73
CA SER A 335 -20.68 3.16 0.11
C SER A 335 -19.73 2.16 0.76
N ASN A 336 -20.12 1.71 1.95
CA ASN A 336 -19.37 0.76 2.75
C ASN A 336 -20.33 -0.07 3.59
N LEU A 337 -19.83 -1.23 4.01
CA LEU A 337 -20.48 -2.10 4.98
C LEU A 337 -19.78 -1.95 6.33
N ASN A 338 -20.39 -2.51 7.36
CA ASN A 338 -19.82 -2.65 8.68
C ASN A 338 -19.98 -4.08 9.18
N ILE A 339 -19.30 -4.43 10.27
CA ILE A 339 -19.35 -5.78 10.85
C ILE A 339 -20.74 -6.24 11.31
N PHE A 340 -21.69 -5.32 11.44
CA PHE A 340 -23.07 -5.56 11.85
C PHE A 340 -24.05 -5.54 10.66
N SER A 341 -23.55 -5.44 9.43
CA SER A 341 -24.39 -5.37 8.23
C SER A 341 -25.14 -6.67 8.03
N THR A 342 -26.43 -6.57 7.70
CA THR A 342 -27.27 -7.74 7.48
C THR A 342 -26.95 -8.39 6.13
N THR A 343 -27.35 -9.65 5.94
CA THR A 343 -27.26 -10.34 4.65
C THR A 343 -27.90 -9.53 3.52
N SER A 344 -29.01 -8.84 3.80
CA SER A 344 -29.69 -7.98 2.83
C SER A 344 -28.85 -6.75 2.42
N ASP A 345 -28.17 -6.12 3.38
CA ASP A 345 -27.27 -5.00 3.11
C ASP A 345 -26.07 -5.43 2.27
N ILE A 346 -25.50 -6.60 2.60
CA ILE A 346 -24.37 -7.19 1.88
C ILE A 346 -24.76 -7.47 0.43
N HIS A 347 -25.88 -8.15 0.18
CA HIS A 347 -26.32 -8.45 -1.18
C HIS A 347 -26.64 -7.20 -2.00
N ARG A 348 -27.27 -6.19 -1.39
CA ARG A 348 -27.51 -4.89 -2.05
C ARG A 348 -26.18 -4.26 -2.45
N GLU A 349 -25.19 -4.28 -1.57
CA GLU A 349 -23.89 -3.68 -1.85
C GLU A 349 -23.11 -4.46 -2.92
N ILE A 350 -23.16 -5.80 -2.91
CA ILE A 350 -22.61 -6.63 -4.00
C ILE A 350 -23.23 -6.21 -5.35
N GLY A 351 -24.56 -6.10 -5.41
CA GLY A 351 -25.28 -5.68 -6.62
C GLY A 351 -24.85 -4.28 -7.09
N ASN A 352 -24.70 -3.34 -6.17
CA ASN A 352 -24.19 -1.99 -6.46
C ASN A 352 -22.77 -2.05 -7.04
N LYS A 353 -21.83 -2.72 -6.36
CA LYS A 353 -20.43 -2.80 -6.83
C LYS A 353 -20.33 -3.48 -8.20
N CYS A 354 -21.10 -4.53 -8.42
CA CYS A 354 -21.11 -5.24 -9.69
C CYS A 354 -21.69 -4.41 -10.84
N THR A 355 -22.69 -3.58 -10.56
CA THR A 355 -23.20 -2.63 -11.56
C THR A 355 -22.12 -1.61 -11.93
N VAL A 356 -21.40 -1.07 -10.95
CA VAL A 356 -20.33 -0.09 -11.20
C VAL A 356 -19.19 -0.71 -12.02
N LEU A 357 -18.77 -1.95 -11.68
CA LEU A 357 -17.79 -2.71 -12.45
C LEU A 357 -18.23 -2.89 -13.90
N ARG A 358 -19.45 -3.39 -14.14
CA ARG A 358 -19.97 -3.60 -15.50
C ARG A 358 -20.02 -2.34 -16.36
N VAL A 359 -20.22 -1.17 -15.74
CA VAL A 359 -20.30 0.12 -16.45
C VAL A 359 -18.92 0.76 -16.67
N ASN A 360 -17.96 0.54 -15.76
CA ASN A 360 -16.72 1.31 -15.72
C ASN A 360 -15.44 0.48 -15.90
N SER A 361 -15.53 -0.85 -16.02
CA SER A 361 -14.38 -1.71 -16.32
C SER A 361 -14.58 -2.48 -17.62
N ASP A 362 -13.66 -2.28 -18.57
CA ASP A 362 -13.55 -3.11 -19.79
C ASP A 362 -13.15 -4.57 -19.49
N ILE A 363 -12.73 -4.83 -18.25
CA ILE A 363 -12.36 -6.16 -17.76
C ILE A 363 -13.63 -6.84 -17.24
N ARG A 364 -14.02 -7.96 -17.86
CA ARG A 364 -14.97 -8.91 -17.25
C ARG A 364 -14.37 -9.39 -15.93
N THR A 365 -14.78 -8.78 -14.81
CA THR A 365 -14.32 -9.22 -13.49
C THR A 365 -15.14 -10.41 -13.03
N ASP A 366 -14.49 -11.56 -12.88
CA ASP A 366 -15.05 -12.85 -12.45
C ASP A 366 -15.61 -12.87 -11.00
N GLY A 367 -15.69 -11.73 -10.32
CA GLY A 367 -16.32 -11.58 -9.01
C GLY A 367 -17.80 -11.15 -9.05
N CYS A 368 -18.34 -10.89 -10.26
CA CYS A 368 -19.72 -10.44 -10.49
C CYS A 368 -20.55 -11.43 -11.31
N LEU A 369 -20.27 -12.72 -11.08
CA LEU A 369 -21.06 -13.85 -11.52
C LEU A 369 -22.14 -14.17 -10.48
#